data_AF-A0A835S671-F1
#
_entry.id   AF-A0A835S671-F1
#
_cell.length_a   1.000
_cell.length_b   1.000
_cell.length_c   1.000
_cell.angle_alpha   90.00
_cell.angle_beta   90.00
_cell.angle_gamma   90.00
#
_symmetry.space_group_name_H-M   'P 1'
#
loop_
_entity.id
_entity.type
_entity.pdbx_description
1 polymer ?
#
loop_
_entity_poly.entity_id
_entity_poly.type
_entity_poly.pdbx_seq_one_letter_code
_entity_poly.pdbx_strand_id
1 'polypeptide(L)'
;MGGGELSWIGKGSVDQQRQRNLMLKKLLTEILLRDDGILLLLGPRGTGEEGELKRFFMDWKTREQFLLEAAAQCQEIGLYDKSVEIHKRVGAFAKALETVNKCLSDAIYAILHGRLDGDSRVASLVQTGNEILETFRYSPDASLQEKEIITEQQTVLRQLEAILSIHKLARAGKYADAVREITRIPFLPLNPRTPDVTMDANLSPLVLQCVPDLLKAALNCVENISDTDGTLRAFRTKIANFVANNMNRSWPQDLYEKVARSI
;
A
#
# COMPACT_ATOMS: atom_id res chain seq x y z
N MET A 1 -43.90 -22.22 -31.01
CA MET A 1 -43.77 -21.62 -29.66
C MET A 1 -43.88 -22.75 -28.64
N GLY A 2 -42.95 -22.83 -27.69
CA GLY A 2 -42.93 -23.87 -26.65
C GLY A 2 -41.67 -24.75 -26.75
N GLY A 3 -40.59 -24.32 -26.09
CA GLY A 3 -39.34 -25.07 -26.03
C GLY A 3 -38.42 -24.58 -24.91
N GLY A 4 -38.98 -24.06 -23.80
CA GLY A 4 -38.23 -23.36 -22.76
C GLY A 4 -37.88 -24.18 -21.52
N GLU A 5 -38.52 -25.33 -21.29
CA GLU A 5 -38.45 -25.98 -19.97
C GLU A 5 -37.59 -27.25 -19.91
N LEU A 6 -37.27 -27.87 -21.05
CA LEU A 6 -36.60 -29.18 -21.08
C LEU A 6 -35.08 -29.14 -21.27
N SER A 7 -34.47 -27.97 -21.46
CA SER A 7 -33.01 -27.86 -21.64
C SER A 7 -32.24 -27.65 -20.32
N TRP A 8 -32.91 -27.64 -19.18
CA TRP A 8 -32.31 -27.31 -17.88
C TRP A 8 -31.90 -28.54 -17.04
N ILE A 9 -32.36 -29.75 -17.42
CA ILE A 9 -32.15 -31.00 -16.67
C ILE A 9 -31.47 -32.06 -17.57
N GLY A 10 -30.58 -31.61 -18.47
CA GLY A 10 -29.73 -32.52 -19.24
C GLY A 10 -28.38 -32.67 -18.53
N LYS A 11 -27.89 -33.91 -18.36
CA LYS A 11 -26.47 -34.19 -18.07
C LYS A 11 -25.61 -33.57 -19.17
N GLY A 12 -25.25 -32.30 -19.02
CA GLY A 12 -24.31 -31.62 -19.91
C GLY A 12 -22.95 -32.30 -19.84
N SER A 13 -22.26 -32.35 -20.98
CA SER A 13 -20.84 -32.73 -21.02
C SER A 13 -20.06 -31.93 -19.96
N VAL A 14 -19.01 -32.53 -19.37
CA VAL A 14 -18.14 -31.87 -18.38
C VAL A 14 -17.66 -30.50 -18.88
N ASP A 15 -17.44 -30.37 -20.19
CA ASP A 15 -17.06 -29.11 -20.84
C ASP A 15 -18.16 -28.05 -20.82
N GLN A 16 -19.43 -28.43 -21.01
CA GLN A 16 -20.55 -27.50 -20.92
C GLN A 16 -20.74 -26.99 -19.49
N GLN A 17 -20.58 -27.87 -18.50
CA GLN A 17 -20.66 -27.46 -17.10
C GLN A 17 -19.50 -26.55 -16.72
N ARG A 18 -18.29 -26.83 -17.22
CA ARG A 18 -17.12 -25.96 -17.03
C ARG A 18 -17.33 -24.59 -17.67
N GLN A 19 -17.83 -24.54 -18.90
CA GLN A 19 -18.09 -23.29 -19.61
C GLN A 19 -19.19 -22.47 -18.92
N ARG A 20 -20.26 -23.13 -18.44
CA ARG A 20 -21.31 -22.48 -17.63
C ARG A 20 -20.75 -21.88 -16.34
N ASN A 21 -19.89 -22.60 -15.64
CA ASN A 21 -19.25 -22.10 -14.42
C ASN A 21 -18.33 -20.91 -14.70
N LEU A 22 -17.60 -20.92 -15.82
CA LEU A 22 -16.77 -19.78 -16.24
C LEU A 22 -17.63 -18.54 -16.56
N MET A 23 -18.73 -18.71 -17.28
CA MET A 23 -19.66 -17.61 -17.55
C MET A 23 -20.27 -17.05 -16.27
N LEU A 24 -20.69 -17.92 -15.35
CA LEU A 24 -21.24 -17.50 -14.05
C LEU A 24 -20.20 -16.71 -13.25
N LYS A 25 -18.96 -17.22 -13.12
CA LYS A 25 -17.87 -16.50 -12.45
C LYS A 25 -17.66 -15.11 -13.07
N LYS A 26 -17.60 -15.03 -14.40
CA LYS A 26 -17.42 -13.75 -15.11
C LYS A 26 -18.56 -12.77 -14.82
N LEU A 27 -19.81 -13.20 -14.89
CA LEU A 27 -20.97 -12.37 -14.59
C LEU A 27 -20.97 -11.90 -13.13
N LEU A 28 -20.66 -12.78 -12.17
CA LEU A 28 -20.57 -12.42 -10.77
C LEU A 28 -19.43 -11.43 -10.51
N THR A 29 -18.30 -11.57 -11.20
CA THR A 29 -17.22 -10.58 -11.13
C THR A 29 -17.70 -9.23 -11.70
N GLU A 30 -18.35 -9.21 -12.86
CA GLU A 30 -18.89 -7.98 -13.44
C GLU A 30 -19.89 -7.29 -12.50
N ILE A 31 -20.74 -8.06 -11.80
CA ILE A 31 -21.65 -7.53 -10.78
C ILE A 31 -20.87 -6.99 -9.59
N LEU A 32 -19.88 -7.72 -9.08
CA LEU A 32 -19.04 -7.30 -7.95
C LEU A 32 -18.31 -5.97 -8.25
N LEU A 33 -17.93 -5.76 -9.51
CA LEU A 33 -17.26 -4.56 -9.99
C LEU A 33 -18.19 -3.37 -10.22
N ARG A 34 -19.52 -3.55 -10.20
CA ARG A 34 -20.48 -2.44 -10.26
C ARG A 34 -20.61 -1.72 -8.93
N ASP A 35 -21.23 -0.55 -8.94
CA ASP A 35 -21.59 0.17 -7.72
C ASP A 35 -22.56 -0.66 -6.89
N ASP A 36 -22.38 -0.65 -5.57
CA ASP A 36 -23.09 -1.50 -4.60
C ASP A 36 -22.97 -3.02 -4.81
N GLY A 37 -22.23 -3.49 -5.81
CA GLY A 37 -22.03 -4.91 -6.09
C GLY A 37 -21.42 -5.69 -4.93
N ILE A 38 -20.51 -5.06 -4.19
CA ILE A 38 -19.94 -5.61 -2.95
C ILE A 38 -21.02 -5.79 -1.88
N LEU A 39 -21.86 -4.78 -1.66
CA LEU A 39 -22.94 -4.85 -0.67
C LEU A 39 -23.96 -5.93 -1.04
N LEU A 40 -24.32 -6.02 -2.32
CA LEU A 40 -25.26 -7.01 -2.84
C LEU A 40 -24.73 -8.45 -2.68
N LEU A 41 -23.50 -8.70 -3.13
CA LEU A 41 -22.95 -10.05 -3.17
C LEU A 41 -22.36 -10.50 -1.83
N LEU A 42 -21.76 -9.59 -1.07
CA LEU A 42 -21.06 -9.91 0.19
C LEU A 42 -21.81 -9.45 1.45
N GLY A 43 -22.92 -8.72 1.30
CA GLY A 43 -23.71 -8.21 2.41
C GLY A 43 -23.14 -6.95 3.05
N PRO A 44 -23.84 -6.35 4.03
CA PRO A 44 -23.30 -5.28 4.86
C PRO A 44 -22.19 -5.79 5.78
N ARG A 45 -21.29 -4.90 6.21
CA ARG A 45 -20.29 -5.25 7.23
C ARG A 45 -20.93 -5.34 8.62
N GLY A 46 -20.53 -6.35 9.40
CA GLY A 46 -20.79 -6.41 10.85
C GLY A 46 -22.23 -6.76 11.25
N THR A 47 -23.15 -6.94 10.31
CA THR A 47 -24.56 -7.27 10.62
C THR A 47 -24.84 -8.77 10.66
N GLY A 48 -23.88 -9.61 10.26
CA GLY A 48 -24.09 -11.06 10.12
C GLY A 48 -25.01 -11.45 8.95
N GLU A 49 -25.51 -10.46 8.19
CA GLU A 49 -26.29 -10.69 6.99
C GLU A 49 -25.37 -11.15 5.85
N GLU A 50 -25.49 -12.42 5.49
CA GLU A 50 -24.74 -12.99 4.37
C GLU A 50 -25.33 -12.53 3.04
N GLY A 51 -24.49 -11.95 2.17
CA GLY A 51 -24.89 -11.53 0.83
C GLY A 51 -25.25 -12.68 -0.12
N GLU A 52 -25.69 -12.30 -1.32
CA GLU A 52 -26.25 -13.21 -2.33
C GLU A 52 -25.24 -14.23 -2.88
N LEU A 53 -23.93 -14.02 -2.70
CA LEU A 53 -22.89 -14.88 -3.23
C LEU A 53 -22.98 -16.33 -2.71
N LYS A 54 -23.52 -16.53 -1.50
CA LYS A 54 -23.70 -17.88 -0.92
C LYS A 54 -24.63 -18.78 -1.72
N ARG A 55 -25.56 -18.20 -2.48
CA ARG A 55 -26.50 -18.95 -3.32
C ARG A 55 -25.81 -19.60 -4.52
N PHE A 56 -24.66 -19.05 -4.93
CA PHE A 56 -23.87 -19.53 -6.07
C PHE A 56 -22.68 -20.41 -5.63
N PHE A 57 -22.12 -20.14 -4.45
CA PHE A 57 -21.01 -20.92 -3.87
C PHE A 57 -21.36 -21.42 -2.47
N MET A 58 -21.67 -22.72 -2.38
CA MET A 58 -22.04 -23.36 -1.10
C MET A 58 -20.82 -23.58 -0.18
N ASP A 59 -19.66 -23.86 -0.76
CA ASP A 59 -18.41 -24.06 -0.02
C ASP A 59 -17.64 -22.76 0.18
N TRP A 60 -17.19 -22.51 1.42
CA TRP A 60 -16.42 -21.33 1.76
C TRP A 60 -15.11 -21.24 0.96
N LYS A 61 -14.38 -22.34 0.78
CA LYS A 61 -13.08 -22.29 0.07
C LYS A 61 -13.25 -21.88 -1.38
N THR A 62 -14.26 -22.41 -2.06
CA THR A 62 -14.56 -21.99 -3.46
C THR A 62 -14.98 -20.52 -3.54
N ARG A 63 -15.74 -20.02 -2.55
CA ARG A 63 -16.16 -18.62 -2.47
C ARG A 63 -14.97 -17.69 -2.21
N GLU A 64 -14.11 -18.05 -1.27
CA GLU A 64 -12.88 -17.35 -0.94
C GLU A 64 -11.96 -17.26 -2.17
N GLN A 65 -11.73 -18.37 -2.87
CA GLN A 65 -10.91 -18.38 -4.08
C GLN A 65 -11.47 -17.45 -5.16
N PHE A 66 -12.78 -17.49 -5.41
CA PHE A 66 -13.44 -16.58 -6.36
C PHE A 66 -13.23 -15.10 -5.98
N LEU A 67 -13.34 -14.77 -4.69
CA LEU A 67 -13.16 -13.40 -4.21
C LEU A 67 -11.71 -12.95 -4.30
N LEU A 68 -10.74 -13.81 -4.03
CA LEU A 68 -9.33 -13.51 -4.24
C LEU A 68 -9.00 -13.28 -5.73
N GLU A 69 -9.58 -14.08 -6.62
CA GLU A 69 -9.47 -13.90 -8.09
C GLU A 69 -10.07 -12.55 -8.51
N ALA A 70 -11.25 -12.20 -8.00
CA ALA A 70 -11.90 -10.92 -8.30
C ALA A 70 -11.13 -9.71 -7.73
N ALA A 71 -10.57 -9.85 -6.53
CA ALA A 71 -9.73 -8.81 -5.93
C ALA A 71 -8.44 -8.56 -6.72
N ALA A 72 -7.83 -9.61 -7.28
CA ALA A 72 -6.68 -9.48 -8.17
C ALA A 72 -7.05 -8.75 -9.47
N GLN A 73 -8.18 -9.12 -10.10
CA GLN A 73 -8.67 -8.42 -11.28
C GLN A 73 -8.96 -6.94 -11.01
N CYS A 74 -9.50 -6.60 -9.83
CA CYS A 74 -9.69 -5.21 -9.41
C CYS A 74 -8.36 -4.44 -9.43
N GLN A 75 -7.26 -5.05 -8.98
CA GLN A 75 -5.94 -4.40 -8.95
C GLN A 75 -5.38 -4.18 -10.35
N GLU A 76 -5.58 -5.13 -11.27
CA GLU A 76 -5.12 -5.04 -12.66
C GLU A 76 -5.77 -3.86 -13.40
N ILE A 77 -7.06 -3.60 -13.12
CA ILE A 77 -7.81 -2.48 -13.73
C ILE A 77 -7.79 -1.20 -12.90
N GLY A 78 -7.05 -1.16 -11.78
CA GLY A 78 -6.86 0.04 -10.94
C GLY A 78 -7.96 0.34 -9.93
N LEU A 79 -8.92 -0.58 -9.70
CA LEU A 79 -9.99 -0.46 -8.70
C LEU A 79 -9.52 -0.93 -7.30
N TYR A 80 -8.50 -0.27 -6.76
CA TYR A 80 -7.85 -0.69 -5.51
C TYR A 80 -8.79 -0.66 -4.29
N ASP A 81 -9.71 0.30 -4.20
CA ASP A 81 -10.66 0.39 -3.08
C ASP A 81 -11.57 -0.85 -3.02
N LYS A 82 -12.02 -1.34 -4.19
CA LYS A 82 -12.81 -2.58 -4.28
C LYS A 82 -11.97 -3.80 -3.92
N SER A 83 -10.72 -3.86 -4.38
CA SER A 83 -9.79 -4.95 -4.02
C SER A 83 -9.56 -5.02 -2.51
N VAL A 84 -9.27 -3.89 -1.87
CA VAL A 84 -9.06 -3.78 -0.42
C VAL A 84 -10.32 -4.20 0.33
N GLU A 85 -11.49 -3.73 -0.11
CA GLU A 85 -12.76 -4.11 0.51
C GLU A 85 -13.01 -5.62 0.43
N ILE A 86 -12.79 -6.24 -0.73
CA ILE A 86 -12.93 -7.70 -0.92
C ILE A 86 -11.94 -8.46 -0.03
N HIS A 87 -10.66 -8.07 0.02
CA HIS A 87 -9.66 -8.69 0.89
C HIS A 87 -10.06 -8.62 2.37
N LYS A 88 -10.60 -7.48 2.82
CA LYS A 88 -11.13 -7.34 4.18
C LYS A 88 -12.31 -8.28 4.44
N ARG A 89 -13.18 -8.54 3.46
CA ARG A 89 -14.32 -9.46 3.61
C ARG A 89 -13.91 -10.93 3.76
N VAL A 90 -12.85 -11.34 3.07
CA VAL A 90 -12.34 -12.73 3.17
C VAL A 90 -11.36 -12.91 4.34
N GLY A 91 -11.07 -11.86 5.10
CA GLY A 91 -10.10 -11.90 6.20
C GLY A 91 -8.64 -11.84 5.76
N ALA A 92 -8.35 -11.60 4.49
CA ALA A 92 -6.99 -11.49 3.95
C ALA A 92 -6.38 -10.10 4.24
N PHE A 93 -6.25 -9.76 5.53
CA PHE A 93 -5.85 -8.42 5.98
C PHE A 93 -4.42 -8.04 5.55
N ALA A 94 -3.51 -9.01 5.49
CA ALA A 94 -2.16 -8.81 4.96
C ALA A 94 -2.18 -8.27 3.52
N LYS A 95 -2.95 -8.90 2.62
CA LYS A 95 -3.09 -8.47 1.22
C LYS A 95 -3.80 -7.13 1.08
N ALA A 96 -4.78 -6.87 1.96
CA ALA A 96 -5.44 -5.57 2.02
C ALA A 96 -4.44 -4.46 2.37
N LEU A 97 -3.62 -4.65 3.41
CA LEU A 97 -2.57 -3.70 3.80
C LEU A 97 -1.49 -3.53 2.74
N GLU A 98 -1.04 -4.63 2.12
CA GLU A 98 -0.08 -4.56 1.02
C GLU A 98 -0.59 -3.67 -0.13
N THR A 99 -1.87 -3.82 -0.49
CA THR A 99 -2.51 -3.00 -1.53
C THR A 99 -2.56 -1.53 -1.11
N VAL A 100 -2.94 -1.25 0.13
CA VAL A 100 -2.96 0.12 0.69
C VAL A 100 -1.56 0.73 0.69
N ASN A 101 -0.54 -0.02 1.13
CA ASN A 101 0.85 0.42 1.17
C ASN A 101 1.36 0.77 -0.23
N LYS A 102 1.04 -0.07 -1.23
CA LYS A 102 1.37 0.20 -2.63
C LYS A 102 0.70 1.50 -3.11
N CYS A 103 -0.61 1.63 -2.91
CA CYS A 103 -1.34 2.84 -3.29
C CYS A 103 -0.83 4.10 -2.58
N LEU A 104 -0.43 3.97 -1.32
CA LEU A 104 0.14 5.07 -0.53
C LEU A 104 1.50 5.49 -1.08
N SER A 105 2.37 4.54 -1.39
CA SER A 105 3.66 4.79 -2.05
C SER A 105 3.47 5.52 -3.38
N ASP A 106 2.57 5.03 -4.24
CA ASP A 106 2.26 5.66 -5.53
C ASP A 106 1.69 7.07 -5.37
N ALA A 107 0.84 7.28 -4.36
CA ALA A 107 0.26 8.58 -4.06
C ALA A 107 1.31 9.57 -3.51
N ILE A 108 2.23 9.12 -2.65
CA ILE A 108 3.38 9.92 -2.20
C ILE A 108 4.22 10.34 -3.41
N TYR A 109 4.58 9.39 -4.28
CA TYR A 109 5.35 9.68 -5.49
C TYR A 109 4.66 10.75 -6.36
N ALA A 110 3.35 10.60 -6.60
CA ALA A 110 2.57 11.55 -7.40
C ALA A 110 2.51 12.96 -6.77
N ILE A 111 2.39 13.05 -5.45
CA ILE A 111 2.39 14.32 -4.71
C ILE A 111 3.73 15.05 -4.83
N LEU A 112 4.84 14.31 -4.81
CA LEU A 112 6.19 14.87 -4.91
C LEU A 112 6.48 15.39 -6.31
N HIS A 113 5.84 14.81 -7.33
CA HIS A 113 6.00 15.18 -8.73
C HIS A 113 4.87 16.09 -9.26
N GLY A 114 4.14 16.77 -8.37
CA GLY A 114 3.30 17.92 -8.71
C GLY A 114 1.81 17.66 -8.92
N ARG A 115 1.27 16.47 -8.59
CA ARG A 115 -0.19 16.27 -8.59
C ARG A 115 -0.82 16.81 -7.30
N LEU A 116 -1.77 17.75 -7.46
CA LEU A 116 -2.39 18.50 -6.36
C LEU A 116 -3.49 17.72 -5.60
N ASP A 117 -4.16 16.76 -6.23
CA ASP A 117 -5.27 15.99 -5.61
C ASP A 117 -4.81 14.88 -4.63
N GLY A 118 -3.53 14.84 -4.28
CA GLY A 118 -2.97 13.71 -3.54
C GLY A 118 -3.22 13.76 -2.03
N ASP A 119 -3.36 14.94 -1.41
CA ASP A 119 -3.39 15.05 0.05
C ASP A 119 -4.62 14.39 0.70
N SER A 120 -5.81 14.54 0.09
CA SER A 120 -7.05 13.88 0.55
C SER A 120 -6.97 12.37 0.35
N ARG A 121 -6.47 11.92 -0.81
CA ARG A 121 -6.29 10.51 -1.15
C ARG A 121 -5.33 9.82 -0.18
N VAL A 122 -4.21 10.47 0.14
CA VAL A 122 -3.24 9.94 1.09
C VAL A 122 -3.80 9.84 2.50
N ALA A 123 -4.53 10.87 2.97
CA ALA A 123 -5.20 10.81 4.27
C ALA A 123 -6.21 9.65 4.34
N SER A 124 -6.98 9.45 3.26
CA SER A 124 -7.91 8.32 3.15
C SER A 124 -7.19 6.97 3.18
N LEU A 125 -6.06 6.82 2.47
CA LEU A 125 -5.30 5.55 2.46
C LEU A 125 -4.72 5.21 3.83
N VAL A 126 -4.17 6.20 4.53
CA VAL A 126 -3.68 6.05 5.91
C VAL A 126 -4.82 5.62 6.84
N GLN A 127 -5.98 6.27 6.73
CA GLN A 127 -7.16 5.92 7.51
C GLN A 127 -7.61 4.48 7.22
N THR A 128 -7.71 4.09 5.95
CA THR A 128 -8.05 2.72 5.54
C THR A 128 -7.05 1.69 6.10
N GLY A 129 -5.75 2.00 6.08
CA GLY A 129 -4.71 1.15 6.67
C GLY A 129 -4.89 0.94 8.17
N ASN A 130 -5.18 2.03 8.91
CA ASN A 130 -5.47 1.96 10.33
C ASN A 130 -6.75 1.16 10.63
N GLU A 131 -7.81 1.36 9.85
CA GLU A 131 -9.06 0.59 9.99
C GLU A 131 -8.85 -0.92 9.76
N ILE A 132 -7.98 -1.30 8.82
CA ILE A 132 -7.63 -2.71 8.60
C ILE A 132 -6.93 -3.28 9.84
N LEU A 133 -5.94 -2.55 10.39
CA LEU A 133 -5.22 -2.97 11.58
C LEU A 133 -6.13 -3.09 12.82
N GLU A 134 -7.05 -2.14 13.00
CA GLU A 134 -8.05 -2.20 14.08
C GLU A 134 -8.98 -3.40 13.88
N THR A 135 -9.49 -3.61 12.67
CA THR A 135 -10.35 -4.78 12.37
C THR A 135 -9.62 -6.10 12.68
N PHE A 136 -8.33 -6.17 12.34
CA PHE A 136 -7.50 -7.35 12.60
C PHE A 136 -7.27 -7.59 14.11
N ARG A 137 -7.07 -6.53 14.91
CA ARG A 137 -6.87 -6.65 16.37
C ARG A 137 -8.01 -7.39 17.07
N TYR A 138 -9.23 -7.22 16.57
CA TYR A 138 -10.42 -7.88 17.10
C TYR A 138 -10.72 -9.24 16.44
N SER A 139 -9.85 -9.75 15.56
CA SER A 139 -9.96 -11.06 14.93
C SER A 139 -9.16 -12.12 15.70
N PRO A 140 -9.80 -13.01 16.47
CA PRO A 140 -9.10 -13.96 17.36
C PRO A 140 -8.43 -15.14 16.64
N ASP A 141 -8.80 -15.43 15.39
CA ASP A 141 -8.46 -16.70 14.72
C ASP A 141 -7.26 -16.64 13.75
N ALA A 142 -6.54 -15.52 13.70
CA ALA A 142 -5.41 -15.36 12.77
C ALA A 142 -4.19 -16.21 13.17
N SER A 143 -3.60 -16.89 12.18
CA SER A 143 -2.38 -17.70 12.35
C SER A 143 -1.17 -16.84 12.77
N LEU A 144 -0.16 -17.46 13.40
CA LEU A 144 1.07 -16.75 13.77
C LEU A 144 1.81 -16.19 12.54
N GLN A 145 1.84 -16.94 11.45
CA GLN A 145 2.46 -16.51 10.19
C GLN A 145 1.74 -15.28 9.62
N GLU A 146 0.41 -15.25 9.66
CA GLU A 146 -0.36 -14.10 9.19
C GLU A 146 -0.13 -12.86 10.07
N LYS A 147 -0.03 -13.04 11.39
CA LYS A 147 0.34 -11.97 12.33
C LYS A 147 1.70 -11.36 11.98
N GLU A 148 2.69 -12.18 11.68
CA GLU A 148 4.03 -11.73 11.29
C GLU A 148 3.97 -10.89 9.99
N ILE A 149 3.33 -11.40 8.94
CA ILE A 149 3.18 -10.66 7.67
C ILE A 149 2.44 -9.34 7.89
N ILE A 150 1.39 -9.32 8.72
CA ILE A 150 0.67 -8.08 9.05
C ILE A 150 1.57 -7.10 9.81
N THR A 151 2.41 -7.56 10.74
CA THR A 151 3.35 -6.68 11.43
C THR A 151 4.41 -6.10 10.49
N GLU A 152 4.86 -6.85 9.49
CA GLU A 152 5.74 -6.35 8.43
C GLU A 152 5.02 -5.27 7.60
N GLN A 153 3.79 -5.54 7.14
CA GLN A 153 3.01 -4.58 6.37
C GLN A 153 2.64 -3.32 7.18
N GLN A 154 2.37 -3.47 8.49
CA GLN A 154 2.19 -2.34 9.40
C GLN A 154 3.46 -1.50 9.50
N THR A 155 4.63 -2.14 9.57
CA THR A 155 5.91 -1.44 9.61
C THR A 155 6.09 -0.60 8.34
N VAL A 156 5.81 -1.18 7.17
CA VAL A 156 5.84 -0.45 5.88
C VAL A 156 4.88 0.75 5.89
N LEU A 157 3.65 0.57 6.39
CA LEU A 157 2.67 1.66 6.50
C LEU A 157 3.22 2.82 7.35
N ARG A 158 3.78 2.53 8.52
CA ARG A 158 4.36 3.55 9.41
C ARG A 158 5.58 4.24 8.81
N GLN A 159 6.40 3.50 8.05
CA GLN A 159 7.54 4.07 7.34
C GLN A 159 7.09 5.05 6.24
N LEU A 160 6.07 4.69 5.46
CA LEU A 160 5.49 5.57 4.44
C LEU A 160 4.81 6.80 5.06
N GLU A 161 4.10 6.64 6.18
CA GLU A 161 3.53 7.76 6.94
C GLU A 161 4.60 8.73 7.44
N ALA A 162 5.73 8.21 7.95
CA ALA A 162 6.85 9.05 8.38
C ALA A 162 7.44 9.86 7.22
N ILE A 163 7.67 9.22 6.07
CA ILE A 163 8.15 9.88 4.84
C ILE A 163 7.20 11.00 4.43
N LEU A 164 5.90 10.69 4.37
CA LEU A 164 4.88 11.68 4.02
C LEU A 164 4.89 12.87 4.97
N SER A 165 4.99 12.64 6.28
CA SER A 165 4.98 13.70 7.29
C SER A 165 6.11 14.70 7.09
N ILE A 166 7.30 14.21 6.74
CA ILE A 166 8.49 15.03 6.45
C ILE A 166 8.25 15.89 5.21
N HIS A 167 7.73 15.29 4.14
CA HIS A 167 7.43 16.05 2.92
C HIS A 167 6.36 17.12 3.15
N LYS A 168 5.35 16.86 4.00
CA LYS A 168 4.36 17.86 4.40
C LYS A 168 5.00 19.01 5.18
N LEU A 169 5.91 18.72 6.11
CA LEU A 169 6.66 19.75 6.85
C LEU A 169 7.52 20.60 5.91
N ALA A 170 8.26 19.95 5.00
CA ALA A 170 9.11 20.62 4.02
C ALA A 170 8.29 21.53 3.08
N ARG A 171 7.14 21.06 2.59
CA ARG A 171 6.23 21.85 1.76
C ARG A 171 5.61 23.04 2.51
N ALA A 172 5.34 22.88 3.80
CA ALA A 172 4.84 23.95 4.67
C ALA A 172 5.92 24.97 5.07
N GLY A 173 7.16 24.85 4.56
CA GLY A 173 8.28 25.73 4.92
C GLY A 173 8.86 25.47 6.31
N LYS A 174 8.42 24.42 7.01
CA LYS A 174 8.92 24.03 8.34
C LYS A 174 10.19 23.18 8.21
N TYR A 175 11.22 23.76 7.59
CA TYR A 175 12.44 23.03 7.21
C TYR A 175 13.18 22.45 8.42
N ALA A 176 13.30 23.20 9.52
CA ALA A 176 13.98 22.74 10.73
C ALA A 176 13.28 21.53 11.37
N ASP A 177 11.93 21.52 11.37
CA ASP A 177 11.15 20.39 11.87
C ASP A 177 11.29 19.18 10.94
N ALA A 178 11.27 19.39 9.62
CA ALA A 178 11.47 18.32 8.65
C ALA A 178 12.84 17.63 8.84
N VAL A 179 13.93 18.39 9.00
CA VAL A 179 15.27 17.84 9.28
C VAL A 179 15.28 17.06 10.59
N ARG A 180 14.65 17.59 11.64
CA ARG A 180 14.56 16.90 12.94
C ARG A 180 13.87 15.54 12.81
N GLU A 181 12.74 15.47 12.10
CA GLU A 181 12.03 14.23 11.87
C GLU A 181 12.84 13.23 11.01
N ILE A 182 13.55 13.69 9.98
CA ILE A 182 14.43 12.84 9.18
C ILE A 182 15.50 12.18 10.06
N THR A 183 16.13 12.91 10.99
CA THR A 183 17.17 12.36 11.87
C THR A 183 16.67 11.34 12.88
N ARG A 184 15.34 11.24 13.07
CA ARG A 184 14.71 10.28 13.99
C ARG A 184 14.26 9.00 13.30
N ILE A 185 14.28 8.96 11.96
CA ILE A 185 13.85 7.77 11.23
C ILE A 185 14.81 6.61 11.52
N PRO A 186 14.32 5.47 12.05
CA PRO A 186 15.20 4.35 12.41
C PRO A 186 15.75 3.61 11.19
N PHE A 187 15.01 3.58 10.08
CA PHE A 187 15.41 2.86 8.87
C PHE A 187 16.37 3.66 7.96
N LEU A 188 16.60 4.94 8.27
CA LEU A 188 17.53 5.83 7.59
C LEU A 188 18.49 6.41 8.62
N PRO A 189 19.69 5.85 8.81
CA PRO A 189 20.66 6.28 9.81
C PRO A 189 21.34 7.61 9.43
N LEU A 190 20.55 8.66 9.28
CA LEU A 190 20.96 10.01 8.90
C LEU A 190 21.24 10.91 10.11
N ASN A 191 21.17 10.37 11.34
CA ASN A 191 21.51 11.13 12.52
C ASN A 191 23.03 11.45 12.54
N PRO A 192 23.42 12.73 12.56
CA PRO A 192 24.84 13.11 12.55
C PRO A 192 25.60 12.66 13.80
N ARG A 193 24.89 12.36 14.88
CA ARG A 193 25.48 11.97 16.18
C ARG A 193 25.70 10.47 16.32
N THR A 194 25.19 9.66 15.39
CA THR A 194 25.37 8.20 15.39
C THR A 194 26.45 7.80 14.40
N PRO A 195 27.16 6.68 14.60
CA PRO A 195 28.14 6.17 13.63
C PRO A 195 27.50 5.89 12.26
N ASP A 196 28.32 5.79 11.21
CA ASP A 196 27.85 5.41 9.88
C ASP A 196 27.41 3.94 9.91
N VAL A 197 26.09 3.73 9.89
CA VAL A 197 25.48 2.40 9.77
C VAL A 197 24.90 2.29 8.37
N THR A 198 25.01 1.11 7.78
CA THR A 198 24.36 0.84 6.49
C THR A 198 22.84 0.86 6.66
N MET A 199 22.13 1.24 5.60
CA MET A 199 20.67 1.18 5.57
C MET A 199 20.20 -0.25 5.86
N ASP A 200 19.04 -0.41 6.49
CA ASP A 200 18.46 -1.73 6.72
C ASP A 200 18.32 -2.48 5.38
N ALA A 201 18.94 -3.66 5.30
CA ALA A 201 18.92 -4.50 4.12
C ALA A 201 17.49 -4.97 3.80
N ASN A 202 16.62 -5.05 4.80
CA ASN A 202 15.27 -5.61 4.74
C ASN A 202 14.18 -4.58 4.44
N LEU A 203 14.55 -3.36 4.04
CA LEU A 203 13.58 -2.34 3.65
C LEU A 203 12.70 -2.80 2.48
N SER A 204 11.39 -2.58 2.63
CA SER A 204 10.42 -2.84 1.57
C SER A 204 10.74 -2.03 0.31
N PRO A 205 10.59 -2.63 -0.89
CA PRO A 205 10.75 -1.93 -2.17
C PRO A 205 9.92 -0.64 -2.27
N LEU A 206 8.73 -0.60 -1.66
CA LEU A 206 7.85 0.57 -1.65
C LEU A 206 8.49 1.75 -0.92
N VAL A 207 9.11 1.49 0.22
CA VAL A 207 9.80 2.51 1.03
C VAL A 207 11.07 2.94 0.33
N LEU A 208 11.83 2.00 -0.25
CA LEU A 208 13.06 2.27 -0.99
C LEU A 208 12.85 3.23 -2.16
N GLN A 209 11.74 3.10 -2.90
CA GLN A 209 11.40 3.99 -4.00
C GLN A 209 11.22 5.44 -3.56
N CYS A 210 10.83 5.68 -2.31
CA CYS A 210 10.64 7.02 -1.75
C CYS A 210 11.92 7.65 -1.19
N VAL A 211 12.96 6.85 -0.93
CA VAL A 211 14.21 7.34 -0.29
C VAL A 211 14.91 8.44 -1.09
N PRO A 212 15.07 8.36 -2.43
CA PRO A 212 15.74 9.41 -3.20
C PRO A 212 15.07 10.77 -3.06
N ASP A 213 13.74 10.81 -3.14
CA ASP A 213 12.98 12.05 -3.01
C ASP A 213 13.05 12.60 -1.58
N LEU A 214 13.03 11.72 -0.57
CA LEU A 214 13.24 12.11 0.82
C LEU A 214 14.62 12.75 1.04
N LEU A 215 15.69 12.16 0.48
CA LEU A 215 17.04 12.71 0.58
C LEU A 215 17.17 14.05 -0.15
N LYS A 216 16.58 14.18 -1.34
CA LYS A 216 16.51 15.48 -2.05
C LYS A 216 15.76 16.53 -1.23
N ALA A 217 14.63 16.16 -0.62
CA ALA A 217 13.88 17.04 0.26
C ALA A 217 14.69 17.43 1.50
N ALA A 218 15.44 16.49 2.09
CA ALA A 218 16.33 16.77 3.21
C ALA A 218 17.39 17.81 2.84
N LEU A 219 18.08 17.64 1.70
CA LEU A 219 19.07 18.60 1.21
C LEU A 219 18.46 19.99 0.97
N ASN A 220 17.28 20.04 0.33
CA ASN A 220 16.54 21.29 0.13
C ASN A 220 16.16 21.95 1.47
N CYS A 221 15.74 21.19 2.47
CA CYS A 221 15.43 21.75 3.79
C CYS A 221 16.67 22.40 4.41
N VAL A 222 17.83 21.75 4.31
CA VAL A 222 19.09 22.20 4.91
C VAL A 222 19.66 23.41 4.17
N GLU A 223 19.37 23.59 2.88
CA GLU A 223 19.72 24.81 2.13
C GLU A 223 18.94 26.05 2.63
N ASN A 224 17.74 25.85 3.19
CA ASN A 224 16.87 26.92 3.66
C ASN A 224 17.02 27.25 5.16
N ILE A 225 17.99 26.64 5.85
CA ILE A 225 18.25 26.87 7.28
C ILE A 225 19.67 27.43 7.44
N SER A 226 19.83 28.43 8.30
CA SER A 226 21.14 28.96 8.69
C SER A 226 21.89 27.96 9.58
N ASP A 227 23.10 27.57 9.17
CA ASP A 227 23.98 26.70 9.97
C ASP A 227 24.69 27.52 11.04
N THR A 228 24.27 27.36 12.30
CA THR A 228 24.82 28.11 13.44
C THR A 228 25.89 27.33 14.22
N ASP A 229 25.85 25.99 14.18
CA ASP A 229 26.64 25.12 15.06
C ASP A 229 27.37 23.99 14.31
N GLY A 230 27.30 23.96 12.98
CA GLY A 230 27.95 22.94 12.15
C GLY A 230 27.19 21.62 12.07
N THR A 231 26.04 21.50 12.75
CA THR A 231 25.23 20.27 12.71
C THR A 231 24.63 20.02 11.35
N LEU A 232 24.25 21.08 10.63
CA LEU A 232 23.73 20.98 9.27
C LEU A 232 24.80 20.53 8.29
N ARG A 233 26.04 21.00 8.45
CA ARG A 233 27.18 20.51 7.67
C ARG A 233 27.42 19.02 7.90
N ALA A 234 27.45 18.58 9.16
CA ALA A 234 27.60 17.17 9.51
C ALA A 234 26.47 16.31 8.92
N PHE A 235 25.24 16.83 8.89
CA PHE A 235 24.10 16.18 8.27
C PHE A 235 24.23 16.05 6.74
N ARG A 236 24.71 17.08 6.03
CA ARG A 236 25.01 16.98 4.58
C ARG A 236 26.07 15.92 4.31
N THR A 237 27.16 15.90 5.08
CA THR A 237 28.20 14.86 4.98
C THR A 237 27.63 13.47 5.25
N LYS A 238 26.72 13.34 6.23
CA LYS A 238 26.05 12.07 6.52
C LYS A 238 25.22 11.57 5.34
N ILE A 239 24.46 12.44 4.69
CA ILE A 239 23.69 12.10 3.46
C ILE A 239 24.65 11.68 2.33
N ALA A 240 25.75 12.41 2.14
CA ALA A 240 26.74 12.08 1.11
C ALA A 240 27.37 10.70 1.34
N ASN A 241 27.83 10.43 2.57
CA ASN A 241 28.36 9.12 2.97
C ASN A 241 27.32 8.01 2.80
N PHE A 242 26.07 8.27 3.17
CA PHE A 242 24.98 7.32 3.01
C PHE A 242 24.77 6.92 1.54
N VAL A 243 24.72 7.91 0.63
CA VAL A 243 24.56 7.65 -0.81
C VAL A 243 25.77 6.90 -1.37
N ALA A 244 26.98 7.28 -0.96
CA ALA A 244 28.22 6.59 -1.36
C ALA A 244 28.26 5.12 -0.89
N ASN A 245 27.87 4.86 0.36
CA ASN A 245 27.85 3.51 0.92
C ASN A 245 26.76 2.60 0.34
N ASN A 246 25.78 3.17 -0.37
CA ASN A 246 24.67 2.44 -0.99
C ASN A 246 24.68 2.55 -2.54
N MET A 247 25.83 2.81 -3.17
CA MET A 247 25.95 2.95 -4.64
C MET A 247 25.53 1.70 -5.43
N ASN A 248 25.53 0.53 -4.80
CA ASN A 248 25.04 -0.72 -5.40
C ASN A 248 23.53 -0.72 -5.73
N ARG A 249 22.75 0.22 -5.19
CA ARG A 249 21.28 0.27 -5.32
C ARG A 249 20.74 1.10 -6.50
N SER A 250 21.58 1.42 -7.50
CA SER A 250 21.17 2.11 -8.73
C SER A 250 20.26 3.33 -8.49
N TRP A 251 20.72 4.28 -7.68
CA TRP A 251 19.94 5.49 -7.39
C TRP A 251 19.74 6.38 -8.63
N PRO A 252 18.69 7.21 -8.66
CA PRO A 252 18.48 8.19 -9.73
C PRO A 252 19.66 9.17 -9.88
N GLN A 253 20.00 9.54 -11.12
CA GLN A 253 21.13 10.43 -11.44
C GLN A 253 21.00 11.82 -10.80
N ASP A 254 19.78 12.34 -10.74
CA ASP A 254 19.45 13.65 -10.15
C ASP A 254 19.75 13.70 -8.65
N LEU A 255 19.64 12.57 -7.94
CA LEU A 255 20.06 12.48 -6.53
C LEU A 255 21.58 12.68 -6.41
N TYR A 256 22.38 12.00 -7.23
CA TYR A 256 23.84 12.15 -7.21
C TYR A 256 24.26 13.58 -7.52
N GLU A 257 23.66 14.21 -8.52
CA GLU A 257 23.93 15.61 -8.86
C GLU A 257 23.57 16.56 -7.72
N LYS A 258 22.41 16.35 -7.07
CA LYS A 258 21.97 17.19 -5.95
C LYS A 258 22.90 17.04 -4.75
N VAL A 259 23.35 15.82 -4.44
CA VAL A 259 24.34 15.56 -3.38
C VAL A 259 25.66 16.26 -3.71
N ALA A 260 26.17 16.12 -4.94
CA ALA A 260 27.43 16.75 -5.36
C ALA A 260 27.40 18.28 -5.27
N ARG A 261 26.24 18.92 -5.51
CA ARG A 261 26.07 20.39 -5.36
C ARG A 261 25.93 20.83 -3.89
N SER A 262 25.61 19.92 -2.99
CA SER A 262 25.32 20.23 -1.58
C SER A 262 26.50 20.00 -0.64
N ILE A 263 27.61 19.45 -1.14
CA ILE A 263 28.89 19.24 -0.44
C ILE A 263 29.77 20.48 -0.65
#